data_AF-A0A2E3X257-F1
#
_entry.id   AF-A0A2E3X257-F1
#
_cell.length_a   1.000
_cell.length_b   1.000
_cell.length_c   1.000
_cell.angle_alpha   90.00
_cell.angle_beta   90.00
_cell.angle_gamma   90.00
#
_symmetry.space_group_name_H-M   'P 1'
#
loop_
_entity.id
_entity.type
_entity.pdbx_description
1 polymer ?
#
loop_
_entity_poly.entity_id
_entity_poly.type
_entity_poly.pdbx_seq_one_letter_code
_entity_poly.pdbx_strand_id
1 'polypeptide(L)'
;MKALNAIVLSILLLSFVSTNLVSADVSEETVITVDSTNLRFSPSDVTIQEGDSVRFFWSGELLPHNAVAEDGTFDSGDPAREVDYTFMFDLGTNGTYEFVCEPHESAGMVGTITVEPAPVLNESDNVENESPLDSEEIQGDSSSIHFDAIYLVILLIIVYFVGRSRGGKNLDLSNQDNTDQEE
;
A
#
# COMPACT_ATOMS: atom_id res chain seq x y z
N MET A 1 -6.08 -10.29 -43.19
CA MET A 1 -5.55 -11.42 -42.41
C MET A 1 -4.13 -11.20 -41.89
N LYS A 2 -3.20 -10.61 -42.66
CA LYS A 2 -1.82 -10.34 -42.17
C LYS A 2 -1.73 -9.16 -41.19
N ALA A 3 -2.53 -8.11 -41.37
CA ALA A 3 -2.52 -6.92 -40.50
C ALA A 3 -3.27 -7.11 -39.17
N LEU A 4 -4.20 -8.07 -39.08
CA LEU A 4 -5.02 -8.29 -37.88
C LEU A 4 -4.23 -9.07 -36.80
N ASN A 5 -3.32 -9.96 -37.23
CA ASN A 5 -2.46 -10.74 -36.33
C ASN A 5 -1.38 -9.87 -35.65
N ALA A 6 -1.01 -8.72 -36.24
CA ALA A 6 -0.06 -7.79 -35.64
C ALA A 6 -0.68 -7.02 -34.46
N ILE A 7 -1.97 -6.70 -34.53
CA ILE A 7 -2.68 -5.96 -33.48
C ILE A 7 -2.86 -6.83 -32.23
N VAL A 8 -3.17 -8.13 -32.40
CA VAL A 8 -3.32 -9.07 -31.28
C VAL A 8 -1.98 -9.37 -30.61
N LEU A 9 -0.87 -9.39 -31.37
CA LEU A 9 0.47 -9.59 -30.83
C LEU A 9 0.98 -8.35 -30.06
N SER A 10 0.59 -7.14 -30.49
CA SER A 10 0.90 -5.89 -29.76
C SER A 10 0.17 -5.75 -28.43
N ILE A 11 -1.04 -6.32 -28.30
CA ILE A 11 -1.80 -6.28 -27.03
C ILE A 11 -1.25 -7.30 -26.02
N LEU A 12 -0.66 -8.40 -26.49
CA LEU A 12 -0.09 -9.45 -25.63
C LEU A 12 1.27 -9.08 -25.01
N LEU A 13 1.92 -8.02 -25.49
CA LEU A 13 3.19 -7.51 -24.97
C LEU A 13 3.01 -6.42 -23.90
N LEU A 14 1.76 -6.05 -23.56
CA LEU A 14 1.45 -5.08 -22.51
C LEU A 14 1.03 -5.73 -21.17
N SER A 15 1.04 -7.05 -21.06
CA SER A 15 0.75 -7.74 -19.79
C SER A 15 2.03 -8.07 -19.05
N PHE A 16 2.08 -7.62 -17.79
CA PHE A 16 3.10 -7.93 -16.78
C PHE A 16 4.38 -7.08 -16.82
N VAL A 17 4.22 -5.75 -16.74
CA VAL A 17 5.10 -5.04 -15.82
C VAL A 17 4.57 -5.39 -14.42
N SER A 18 5.15 -6.41 -13.78
CA SER A 18 5.03 -6.56 -12.35
C SER A 18 5.70 -5.33 -11.75
N THR A 19 4.91 -4.32 -11.40
CA THR A 19 5.37 -3.34 -10.43
C THR A 19 5.57 -4.13 -9.15
N ASN A 20 6.82 -4.46 -8.82
CA ASN A 20 7.17 -4.68 -7.43
C ASN A 20 6.73 -3.39 -6.75
N LEU A 21 5.65 -3.46 -5.97
CA LEU A 21 5.31 -2.37 -5.09
C LEU A 21 6.42 -2.39 -4.05
N VAL A 22 7.48 -1.61 -4.29
CA VAL A 22 8.25 -1.06 -3.19
C VAL A 22 7.19 -0.35 -2.36
N SER A 23 6.85 -0.91 -1.20
CA SER A 23 6.31 -0.09 -0.12
C SER A 23 7.38 0.96 0.11
N ALA A 24 7.21 2.13 -0.49
CA ALA A 24 7.88 3.30 0.02
C ALA A 24 7.36 3.42 1.45
N ASP A 25 8.27 3.37 2.40
CA ASP A 25 7.98 3.72 3.79
C ASP A 25 7.33 5.11 3.75
N VAL A 26 6.01 5.16 3.96
CA VAL A 26 5.27 6.43 3.91
C VAL A 26 5.38 7.02 5.30
N SER A 27 6.33 7.95 5.48
CA SER A 27 6.41 8.76 6.69
C SER A 27 5.12 9.56 6.83
N GLU A 28 4.36 9.37 7.90
CA GLU A 28 3.18 10.18 8.19
C GLU A 28 3.59 11.50 8.88
N GLU A 29 2.86 12.57 8.64
CA GLU A 29 3.03 13.85 9.34
C GLU A 29 1.78 14.12 10.19
N THR A 30 1.99 14.23 11.50
CA THR A 30 0.95 14.64 12.46
C THR A 30 1.06 16.12 12.75
N VAL A 31 0.00 16.89 12.43
CA VAL A 31 -0.03 18.33 12.69
C VAL A 31 -0.55 18.61 14.11
N ILE A 32 0.24 19.37 14.87
CA ILE A 32 -0.13 19.92 16.18
C ILE A 32 -0.30 21.43 16.03
N THR A 33 -1.45 21.95 16.48
CA THR A 33 -1.79 23.37 16.41
C THR A 33 -2.15 23.93 17.79
N VAL A 34 -2.62 25.18 17.85
CA VAL A 34 -3.12 25.83 19.06
C VAL A 34 -4.65 25.77 19.07
N ASP A 35 -5.24 25.42 20.21
CA ASP A 35 -6.70 25.32 20.33
C ASP A 35 -7.41 26.68 20.41
N SER A 36 -8.74 26.66 20.44
CA SER A 36 -9.55 27.88 20.51
C SER A 36 -9.45 28.64 21.84
N THR A 37 -8.89 28.03 22.90
CA THR A 37 -8.60 28.73 24.17
C THR A 37 -7.30 29.52 24.10
N ASN A 38 -6.49 29.29 23.06
CA ASN A 38 -5.18 29.88 22.85
C ASN A 38 -4.13 29.50 23.90
N LEU A 39 -4.41 28.46 24.71
CA LEU A 39 -3.57 28.06 25.85
C LEU A 39 -3.35 26.55 25.91
N ARG A 40 -3.66 25.83 24.82
CA ARG A 40 -3.42 24.39 24.71
C ARG A 40 -3.00 24.02 23.30
N PHE A 41 -2.18 22.98 23.22
CA PHE A 41 -1.94 22.30 21.96
C PHE A 41 -3.16 21.47 21.54
N SER A 42 -3.36 21.30 20.24
CA SER A 42 -4.41 20.48 19.67
C SER A 42 -3.88 19.68 18.47
N PRO A 43 -3.83 18.35 18.56
CA PRO A 43 -3.93 17.53 19.78
C PRO A 43 -2.80 17.86 20.79
N SER A 44 -3.07 17.68 22.09
CA SER A 44 -2.04 17.75 23.14
C SER A 44 -1.28 16.44 23.33
N ASP A 45 -1.87 15.32 22.91
CA ASP A 45 -1.31 13.99 23.07
C ASP A 45 -1.41 13.25 21.73
N VAL A 46 -0.28 12.79 21.23
CA VAL A 46 -0.19 12.07 19.96
C VAL A 46 0.63 10.81 20.11
N THR A 47 0.24 9.79 19.34
CA THR A 47 1.03 8.57 19.15
C THR A 47 1.37 8.46 17.68
N ILE A 48 2.65 8.33 17.38
CA ILE A 48 3.21 8.17 16.02
C ILE A 48 4.18 6.98 16.03
N GLN A 49 4.68 6.58 14.86
CA GLN A 49 5.71 5.56 14.74
C GLN A 49 7.08 6.18 14.46
N GLU A 50 8.17 5.47 14.78
CA GLU A 50 9.49 5.82 14.25
C GLU A 50 9.42 5.88 12.71
N GLY A 51 10.01 6.92 12.12
CA GLY A 51 9.88 7.27 10.71
C GLY A 51 8.82 8.33 10.43
N ASP A 52 7.92 8.62 11.39
CA ASP A 52 6.93 9.70 11.28
C ASP A 52 7.48 11.05 11.75
N SER A 53 6.74 12.11 11.43
CA SER A 53 7.03 13.47 11.84
C SER A 53 5.87 14.12 12.57
N VAL A 54 6.20 15.10 13.41
CA VAL A 54 5.23 16.07 13.93
C VAL A 54 5.49 17.42 13.31
N ARG A 55 4.42 18.15 13.00
CA ARG A 55 4.48 19.52 12.51
C ARG A 55 3.70 20.45 13.42
N PHE A 56 4.41 21.35 14.06
CA PHE A 56 3.85 22.45 14.83
C PHE A 56 3.47 23.57 13.84
N PHE A 57 2.17 23.79 13.68
CA PHE A 57 1.65 24.75 12.71
C PHE A 57 0.53 25.61 13.27
N TRP A 58 0.72 26.92 13.24
CA TRP A 58 -0.30 27.92 13.53
C TRP A 58 0.00 29.25 12.84
N SER A 59 -1.04 30.04 12.61
CA SER A 59 -0.93 31.37 12.02
C SER A 59 -2.02 32.29 12.55
N GLY A 60 -1.63 33.48 12.97
CA GLY A 60 -2.57 34.49 13.48
C GLY A 60 -3.05 34.23 14.90
N GLU A 61 -2.27 33.52 15.72
CA GLU A 61 -2.61 33.25 17.13
C GLU A 61 -2.70 34.54 17.96
N LEU A 62 -3.57 34.51 18.98
CA LEU A 62 -3.78 35.67 19.85
C LEU A 62 -2.54 35.98 20.69
N LEU A 63 -1.93 34.95 21.25
CA LEU A 63 -0.68 34.98 22.02
C LEU A 63 0.45 34.33 21.21
N PRO A 64 1.73 34.72 21.42
CA PRO A 64 2.86 34.04 20.82
C PRO A 64 3.10 32.69 21.49
N HIS A 65 3.37 31.66 20.68
CA HIS A 65 3.59 30.29 21.14
C HIS A 65 4.87 29.71 20.57
N ASN A 66 5.42 28.73 21.27
CA ASN A 66 6.43 27.80 20.76
C ASN A 66 6.11 26.38 21.25
N ALA A 67 6.89 25.41 20.77
CA ALA A 67 6.88 24.04 21.24
C ALA A 67 8.34 23.59 21.44
N VAL A 68 8.69 23.31 22.69
CA VAL A 68 10.05 22.93 23.10
C VAL A 68 9.95 21.62 23.88
N ALA A 69 10.68 20.60 23.43
CA ALA A 69 10.78 19.34 24.16
C ALA A 69 11.57 19.53 25.45
N GLU A 70 11.10 18.98 26.56
CA GLU A 70 11.77 19.15 27.86
C GLU A 70 13.17 18.53 27.89
N ASP A 71 13.40 17.48 27.10
CA ASP A 71 14.69 16.81 26.95
C ASP A 71 15.62 17.48 25.91
N GLY A 72 15.14 18.52 25.23
CA GLY A 72 15.86 19.23 24.18
C GLY A 72 15.90 18.52 22.83
N THR A 73 15.07 17.48 22.62
CA THR A 73 15.01 16.75 21.34
C THR A 73 14.59 17.66 20.18
N PHE A 74 13.68 18.61 20.41
CA PHE A 74 13.28 19.61 19.44
C PHE A 74 12.97 20.95 20.09
N ASP A 75 13.07 22.02 19.30
CA ASP A 75 12.77 23.39 19.69
C ASP A 75 12.27 24.17 18.46
N SER A 76 11.02 24.64 18.49
CA SER A 76 10.44 25.42 17.39
C SER A 76 10.95 26.87 17.31
N GLY A 77 11.81 27.28 18.25
CA GLY A 77 12.39 28.62 18.36
C GLY A 77 11.63 29.57 19.29
N ASP A 78 11.94 30.86 19.18
CA ASP A 78 11.31 31.92 19.96
C ASP A 78 9.77 31.93 19.80
N PRO A 79 8.99 32.21 20.86
CA PRO A 79 7.54 32.29 20.77
C PRO A 79 7.04 33.26 19.71
N ALA A 80 6.20 32.77 18.79
CA ALA A 80 5.67 33.53 17.68
C ALA A 80 4.17 33.25 17.45
N ARG A 81 3.48 34.20 16.83
CA ARG A 81 2.07 34.06 16.43
C ARG A 81 1.88 33.25 15.15
N GLU A 82 2.99 32.94 14.49
CA GLU A 82 3.07 32.20 13.25
C GLU A 82 4.25 31.26 13.38
N VAL A 83 4.00 29.95 13.31
CA VAL A 83 5.03 28.91 13.34
C VAL A 83 4.68 27.86 12.30
N ASP A 84 5.73 27.40 11.62
CA ASP A 84 5.70 26.26 10.71
C ASP A 84 7.00 25.49 10.92
N TYR A 85 6.97 24.52 11.83
CA TYR A 85 8.14 23.77 12.27
C TYR A 85 7.83 22.27 12.27
N THR A 86 8.65 21.48 11.58
CA THR A 86 8.51 20.02 11.51
C THR A 86 9.73 19.35 12.13
N PHE A 87 9.47 18.31 12.94
CA PHE A 87 10.50 17.44 13.51
C PHE A 87 10.21 15.98 13.12
N MET A 88 11.24 15.27 12.64
CA MET A 88 11.20 13.87 12.25
C MET A 88 11.73 13.00 13.38
N PHE A 89 11.01 11.93 13.72
CA PHE A 89 11.45 10.94 14.68
C PHE A 89 12.08 9.76 13.94
N ASP A 90 13.41 9.72 13.87
CA ASP A 90 14.15 8.68 13.16
C ASP A 90 14.02 7.27 13.79
N LEU A 91 14.47 6.24 13.08
CA LEU A 91 14.61 4.90 13.67
C LEU A 91 15.49 4.93 14.93
N GLY A 92 15.03 4.30 16.00
CA GLY A 92 15.69 4.30 17.30
C GLY A 92 15.30 5.46 18.22
N THR A 93 14.34 6.31 17.83
CA THR A 93 13.79 7.36 18.68
C THR A 93 12.46 6.98 19.37
N ASN A 94 12.09 5.70 19.43
CA ASN A 94 10.94 5.27 20.23
C ASN A 94 11.06 5.75 21.69
N GLY A 95 9.94 6.16 22.26
CA GLY A 95 9.90 6.77 23.59
C GLY A 95 8.75 7.75 23.77
N THR A 96 8.76 8.44 24.89
CA THR A 96 7.78 9.49 25.22
C THR A 96 8.50 10.81 25.38
N TYR A 97 8.04 11.82 24.66
CA TYR A 97 8.60 13.17 24.64
C TYR A 97 7.54 14.15 25.16
N GLU A 98 7.81 14.73 26.33
CA GLU A 98 7.01 15.83 26.88
C GLU A 98 7.53 17.16 26.30
N PHE A 99 6.62 18.05 25.94
CA PHE A 99 6.95 19.34 25.37
C PHE A 99 6.03 20.45 25.88
N VAL A 100 6.55 21.66 25.89
CA VAL A 100 5.89 22.82 26.50
C VAL A 100 5.87 24.02 25.57
N CYS A 101 4.89 24.90 25.77
CA CYS A 101 4.97 26.29 25.32
C CYS A 101 5.57 27.10 26.47
N GLU A 102 6.83 27.51 26.35
CA GLU A 102 7.59 28.16 27.43
C GLU A 102 6.85 29.35 28.09
N PRO A 103 6.23 30.30 27.35
CA PRO A 103 5.52 31.41 27.97
C PRO A 103 4.22 31.01 28.69
N HIS A 104 3.69 29.81 28.42
CA HIS A 104 2.37 29.36 28.90
C HIS A 104 2.40 28.03 29.64
N GLU A 105 3.59 27.50 29.96
CA GLU A 105 3.78 26.24 30.69
C GLU A 105 3.05 26.27 32.03
N SER A 106 3.20 27.35 32.79
CA SER A 106 2.53 27.53 34.09
C SER A 106 0.99 27.57 34.01
N ALA A 107 0.43 27.82 32.82
CA ALA A 107 -1.00 27.75 32.54
C ALA A 107 -1.45 26.35 32.08
N GLY A 108 -0.53 25.39 31.99
CA GLY A 108 -0.77 24.02 31.57
C GLY A 108 -0.70 23.80 30.06
N MET A 109 -0.02 24.68 29.31
CA MET A 109 0.19 24.50 27.87
C MET A 109 1.36 23.53 27.63
N VAL A 110 1.06 22.25 27.86
CA VAL A 110 1.98 21.12 27.73
C VAL A 110 1.39 20.08 26.78
N GLY A 111 2.22 19.21 26.21
CA GLY A 111 1.79 18.09 25.40
C GLY A 111 2.77 16.91 25.45
N THR A 112 2.32 15.79 24.90
CA THR A 112 3.04 14.52 24.88
C THR A 112 3.06 13.93 23.48
N ILE A 113 4.24 13.51 23.01
CA ILE A 113 4.41 12.69 21.81
C ILE A 113 4.90 11.31 22.26
N THR A 114 4.14 10.28 21.94
CA THR A 114 4.57 8.88 22.10
C THR A 114 5.00 8.35 20.74
N VAL A 115 6.23 7.87 20.65
CA VAL A 115 6.81 7.28 19.44
C VAL A 115 6.91 5.78 19.66
N GLU A 116 6.10 5.03 18.92
CA GLU A 116 6.14 3.57 18.87
C GLU A 116 7.26 3.09 17.93
N PRO A 117 7.90 1.94 18.20
CA PRO A 117 8.89 1.38 17.29
C PRO A 117 8.36 1.18 15.88
N ALA A 118 9.21 1.38 14.86
CA ALA A 118 8.83 1.08 13.48
C ALA A 118 8.44 -0.41 13.34
N PRO A 119 7.41 -0.73 12.52
CA PRO A 119 7.01 -2.12 12.30
C PRO A 119 8.17 -2.92 11.68
N VAL A 120 8.53 -4.03 12.31
CA VAL A 120 9.53 -4.95 11.76
C VAL A 120 8.98 -5.58 10.48
N LEU A 121 9.56 -5.22 9.34
CA LEU A 121 9.29 -5.91 8.08
C LEU A 121 9.94 -7.30 8.16
N ASN A 122 9.17 -8.29 8.59
CA ASN A 122 9.59 -9.69 8.54
C ASN A 122 9.61 -10.13 7.07
N GLU A 123 10.76 -10.04 6.40
CA GLU A 123 11.00 -10.65 5.07
C GLU A 123 11.11 -12.19 5.13
N SER A 124 10.68 -12.83 6.22
CA SER A 124 10.94 -14.25 6.51
C SER A 124 9.66 -15.09 6.65
N ASP A 125 8.76 -15.04 5.67
CA ASP A 125 7.83 -16.15 5.39
C ASP A 125 8.40 -17.08 4.28
N ASN A 126 9.72 -17.26 4.28
CA ASN A 126 10.35 -18.39 3.60
C ASN A 126 11.57 -18.89 4.39
N VAL A 127 11.31 -19.39 5.60
CA VAL A 127 12.24 -20.30 6.28
C VAL A 127 11.65 -21.69 6.13
N GLU A 128 12.08 -22.39 5.08
CA GLU A 128 11.94 -23.84 4.95
C GLU A 128 12.45 -24.48 6.25
N ASN A 129 11.51 -24.92 7.10
CA ASN A 129 11.81 -25.68 8.30
C ASN A 129 12.15 -27.12 7.88
N GLU A 130 13.37 -27.30 7.37
CA GLU A 130 13.96 -28.62 7.16
C GLU A 130 14.47 -29.15 8.52
N SER A 131 13.66 -29.96 9.20
CA SER A 131 14.15 -30.89 10.21
C SER A 131 13.20 -32.09 10.40
N PRO A 132 13.74 -33.27 10.74
CA PRO A 132 13.40 -34.52 10.04
C PRO A 132 12.24 -35.32 10.64
N LEU A 133 11.47 -35.97 9.74
CA LEU A 133 10.73 -37.24 9.87
C LEU A 133 10.29 -37.67 11.28
N ASP A 134 8.99 -37.59 11.58
CA ASP A 134 8.18 -38.79 11.87
C ASP A 134 6.66 -38.49 11.90
N SER A 135 5.90 -39.48 11.46
CA SER A 135 4.49 -39.79 11.74
C SER A 135 3.35 -38.92 11.16
N GLU A 136 2.53 -39.62 10.38
CA GLU A 136 1.25 -39.25 9.79
C GLU A 136 0.22 -38.75 10.81
N GLU A 137 -0.51 -37.67 10.50
CA GLU A 137 -1.94 -37.59 10.81
C GLU A 137 -2.65 -36.66 9.81
N ILE A 138 -3.55 -37.24 9.00
CA ILE A 138 -4.46 -36.49 8.14
C ILE A 138 -5.64 -36.01 8.99
N GLN A 139 -5.72 -34.70 9.23
CA GLN A 139 -6.99 -34.02 9.48
C GLN A 139 -7.00 -32.69 8.74
N GLY A 140 -7.95 -32.56 7.81
CA GLY A 140 -8.01 -31.45 6.88
C GLY A 140 -8.35 -30.12 7.53
N ASP A 141 -7.81 -29.06 6.93
CA ASP A 141 -8.43 -27.75 6.97
C ASP A 141 -8.59 -27.21 5.55
N SER A 142 -9.79 -26.73 5.32
CA SER A 142 -10.45 -26.41 4.07
C SER A 142 -10.28 -24.92 3.76
N SER A 143 -9.29 -24.56 2.94
CA SER A 143 -9.26 -23.22 2.30
C SER A 143 -8.33 -23.07 1.08
N SER A 144 -8.02 -24.15 0.36
CA SER A 144 -7.11 -24.08 -0.82
C SER A 144 -7.68 -24.74 -2.09
N ILE A 145 -9.00 -24.89 -2.20
CA ILE A 145 -9.65 -25.62 -3.31
C ILE A 145 -10.27 -24.70 -4.39
N HIS A 146 -9.85 -23.45 -4.47
CA HIS A 146 -10.44 -22.51 -5.45
C HIS A 146 -9.56 -22.14 -6.64
N PHE A 147 -8.27 -22.46 -6.66
CA PHE A 147 -7.44 -22.09 -7.81
C PHE A 147 -7.52 -23.12 -8.95
N ASP A 148 -7.40 -24.42 -8.66
CA ASP A 148 -7.39 -25.44 -9.71
C ASP A 148 -8.72 -25.60 -10.44
N ALA A 149 -9.84 -25.48 -9.73
CA ALA A 149 -11.17 -25.58 -10.33
C ALA A 149 -11.44 -24.42 -11.30
N ILE A 150 -10.99 -23.21 -10.97
CA ILE A 150 -11.17 -22.03 -11.83
C ILE A 150 -10.33 -22.17 -13.10
N TYR A 151 -9.07 -22.62 -13.01
CA TYR A 151 -8.23 -22.84 -14.18
C TYR A 151 -8.78 -23.93 -15.11
N LEU A 152 -9.33 -25.01 -14.56
CA LEU A 152 -9.97 -26.04 -15.37
C LEU A 152 -11.25 -25.54 -16.06
N VAL A 153 -12.06 -24.73 -15.39
CA VAL A 153 -13.26 -24.11 -16.01
C VAL A 153 -12.87 -23.16 -17.13
N ILE A 154 -11.85 -22.32 -16.93
CA ILE A 154 -11.34 -21.40 -17.95
C ILE A 154 -10.77 -22.18 -19.15
N LEU A 155 -10.01 -23.26 -18.91
CA LEU A 155 -9.48 -24.12 -19.96
C LEU A 155 -10.60 -24.74 -20.80
N LEU A 156 -11.65 -25.26 -20.16
CA LEU A 156 -12.80 -25.85 -20.85
C LEU A 156 -13.56 -24.81 -21.69
N ILE A 157 -13.70 -23.58 -21.20
CA ILE A 157 -14.31 -22.47 -21.95
C ILE A 157 -13.46 -22.14 -23.19
N ILE A 158 -12.14 -22.02 -23.04
CA ILE A 158 -11.23 -21.74 -24.16
C ILE A 158 -11.32 -22.85 -25.21
N VAL A 159 -11.27 -24.12 -24.80
CA VAL A 159 -11.38 -25.27 -25.70
C VAL A 159 -12.74 -25.28 -26.41
N TYR A 160 -13.83 -24.98 -25.72
CA TYR A 160 -15.17 -24.87 -26.31
C TYR A 160 -15.23 -23.78 -27.39
N PHE A 161 -14.72 -22.58 -27.12
CA PHE A 161 -14.74 -21.47 -28.08
C PHE A 161 -13.80 -21.70 -29.27
N VAL A 162 -12.63 -22.32 -29.05
CA VAL A 162 -11.70 -22.71 -30.12
C VAL A 162 -12.23 -23.87 -30.97
N GLY A 163 -12.93 -24.83 -30.34
CA GLY A 163 -13.59 -25.93 -31.05
C GLY A 163 -14.78 -25.44 -31.87
N ARG A 164 -15.62 -24.58 -31.28
CA ARG A 164 -16.78 -23.97 -31.95
C ARG A 164 -16.37 -23.10 -33.14
N SER A 165 -15.27 -22.34 -33.04
CA SER A 165 -14.81 -21.46 -34.13
C SER A 165 -14.29 -22.22 -35.36
N ARG A 166 -14.00 -23.52 -35.24
CA ARG A 166 -13.51 -24.37 -36.35
C ARG A 166 -14.60 -25.24 -37.00
N GLY A 167 -15.80 -25.30 -36.42
CA GLY A 167 -16.91 -26.19 -36.83
C GLY A 167 -17.97 -25.56 -37.73
N GLY A 168 -17.58 -24.80 -38.75
CA GLY A 168 -18.51 -24.16 -39.68
C GLY A 168 -18.00 -24.17 -41.12
N LYS A 169 -17.68 -25.34 -41.67
CA LYS A 169 -17.50 -25.51 -43.12
C LYS A 169 -18.75 -26.19 -43.66
N ASN A 170 -19.64 -25.41 -44.27
CA ASN A 170 -20.70 -25.97 -45.09
C ASN A 170 -20.05 -26.67 -46.29
N LEU A 171 -20.41 -27.93 -46.50
CA LEU A 171 -20.09 -28.69 -47.69
C LEU A 171 -20.95 -28.14 -48.82
N ASP A 172 -20.39 -27.26 -49.65
CA ASP A 172 -20.99 -26.93 -50.93
C ASP A 172 -20.64 -28.03 -51.93
N LEU A 173 -21.57 -28.96 -52.10
CA LEU A 173 -21.53 -30.00 -53.11
C LEU A 173 -21.93 -29.38 -54.47
N SER A 174 -21.00 -28.70 -55.13
CA SER A 174 -21.15 -28.44 -56.56
C SER A 174 -20.87 -29.74 -57.31
N ASN A 175 -21.95 -30.45 -57.63
CA ASN A 175 -21.95 -31.58 -58.53
C ASN A 175 -21.56 -31.06 -59.93
N GLN A 176 -20.28 -31.23 -60.30
CA GLN A 176 -19.85 -31.15 -61.69
C GLN A 176 -20.38 -32.39 -62.40
N ASP A 177 -21.51 -32.22 -63.08
CA ASP A 177 -21.95 -33.15 -64.12
C ASP A 177 -20.96 -33.05 -65.27
N ASN A 178 -20.19 -34.12 -65.45
CA ASN A 178 -19.37 -34.35 -66.64
C ASN A 178 -20.24 -35.14 -67.62
N THR A 179 -20.61 -34.55 -68.74
CA THR A 179 -20.88 -35.34 -69.95
C THR A 179 -20.32 -34.63 -71.17
N ASP A 180 -19.18 -35.16 -71.63
CA ASP A 180 -18.74 -35.09 -73.02
C ASP A 180 -19.71 -35.91 -73.90
N GLN A 181 -20.18 -35.33 -75.01
CA GLN A 181 -20.50 -36.02 -76.28
C GLN A 181 -20.21 -34.99 -77.38
N GLU A 182 -19.07 -35.09 -78.07
CA GLU A 182 -18.87 -35.85 -79.31
C GLU A 182 -19.78 -35.39 -80.47
N GLU A 183 -19.10 -34.80 -81.48
CA GLU A 183 -19.44 -34.66 -82.92
C GLU A 183 -20.69 -33.89 -83.38
#